data_AF-A0A812RNW4-F1
#
_entry.id   AF-A0A812RNW4-F1
#
_cell.length_a   1.000
_cell.length_b   1.000
_cell.length_c   1.000
_cell.angle_alpha   90.00
_cell.angle_beta   90.00
_cell.angle_gamma   90.00
#
_symmetry.space_group_name_H-M   'P 1'
#
loop_
_entity.id
_entity.type
_entity.pdbx_description
1 polymer ?
#
loop_
_entity_poly.entity_id
_entity_poly.type
_entity_poly.pdbx_seq_one_letter_code
_entity_poly.pdbx_strand_id
1 'polypeptide(L)'
;MEEIILSPLRILVPIFPERQAFGPLPVEDIAVSLFVATLICSSAGYFLTRSSPLLLVRLLQRSVPTLALRDEVWEEPLPGKEAQPAHEAAEEGSTEKRKSPRKRTGPELLFIVVHNSVVATLALLAWVMGAPSLALHAFCLEVSYEIFDSFSLGFQRMEPETLIHHLVSPICVLCSTQTDVDFRVLCQLCICIDASGAILGMCKFLLRFSHLSASNIYKRLSLVYLVLRVILPVIDTVIIVWRELSVKGGFFTRMQLATANTSPFARTDWMQLYFWSMAVMNAFNAYFYLVVRARARLPAQVVANWEARS
;
A
#
# COMPACT_ATOMS: atom_id res chain seq x y z
N MET A 1 5.52 -4.20 -33.94
CA MET A 1 4.49 -3.61 -33.07
C MET A 1 3.39 -4.66 -32.99
N GLU A 2 3.62 -5.71 -32.21
CA GLU A 2 2.62 -6.77 -32.04
C GLU A 2 1.45 -6.19 -31.24
N GLU A 3 0.23 -6.44 -31.71
CA GLU A 3 -0.99 -5.97 -31.06
C GLU A 3 -1.02 -6.45 -29.60
N ILE A 4 -0.99 -5.49 -28.68
CA ILE A 4 -1.22 -5.69 -27.24
C ILE A 4 -2.72 -5.97 -27.08
N ILE A 5 -3.18 -7.13 -27.55
CA ILE A 5 -4.49 -7.66 -27.17
C ILE A 5 -4.30 -8.18 -25.75
N LEU A 6 -4.49 -7.29 -24.77
CA LEU A 6 -4.65 -7.62 -23.37
C LEU A 6 -5.92 -8.46 -23.22
N SER A 7 -5.79 -9.77 -23.43
CA SER A 7 -6.82 -10.70 -22.98
C SER A 7 -7.10 -10.43 -21.50
N PRO A 8 -8.37 -10.33 -21.07
CA PRO A 8 -8.72 -10.17 -19.64
C PRO A 8 -8.06 -11.22 -18.75
N LEU A 9 -7.77 -12.40 -19.30
CA LEU A 9 -7.04 -13.47 -18.62
C LEU A 9 -5.57 -13.11 -18.32
N ARG A 10 -4.92 -12.30 -19.17
CA ARG A 10 -3.54 -11.80 -18.93
C ARG A 10 -3.49 -10.70 -17.87
N ILE A 11 -4.61 -10.01 -17.62
CA ILE A 11 -4.77 -9.07 -16.50
C ILE A 11 -4.94 -9.79 -15.17
N LEU A 12 -5.58 -10.97 -15.18
CA LEU A 12 -5.80 -11.78 -13.98
C LEU A 12 -4.63 -12.72 -13.68
N VAL A 13 -3.92 -13.18 -14.70
CA VAL A 13 -2.81 -14.13 -14.60
C VAL A 13 -1.71 -13.70 -15.58
N PRO A 14 -0.66 -12.99 -15.11
CA PRO A 14 0.38 -12.39 -15.95
C PRO A 14 1.41 -13.43 -16.39
N ILE A 15 0.97 -14.49 -17.07
CA ILE A 15 1.86 -15.50 -17.63
C ILE A 15 2.23 -15.11 -19.06
N PHE A 16 3.46 -14.65 -19.21
CA PHE A 16 4.07 -14.33 -20.49
C PHE A 16 5.10 -15.39 -20.91
N PRO A 17 5.12 -15.82 -22.19
CA PRO A 17 6.05 -16.85 -22.66
C PRO A 17 7.51 -16.38 -22.63
N GLU A 18 7.78 -15.12 -22.97
CA GLU A 18 9.11 -14.51 -22.84
C GLU A 18 9.22 -13.75 -21.53
N ARG A 19 10.34 -13.88 -20.83
CA ARG A 19 10.60 -13.17 -19.57
C ARG A 19 11.18 -11.78 -19.85
N GLN A 20 10.64 -10.76 -19.20
CA GLN A 20 11.22 -9.41 -19.18
C GLN A 20 11.73 -9.12 -17.78
N ALA A 21 13.03 -9.32 -17.55
CA ALA A 21 13.65 -9.14 -16.25
C ALA A 21 13.58 -7.68 -15.80
N PHE A 22 13.28 -7.46 -14.52
CA PHE A 22 13.28 -6.11 -13.94
C PHE A 22 14.69 -5.62 -13.59
N GLY A 23 15.55 -6.50 -13.05
CA GLY A 23 16.93 -6.20 -12.69
C GLY A 23 17.92 -7.31 -13.08
N PRO A 24 19.18 -7.22 -12.62
CA PRO A 24 19.70 -6.21 -11.69
C PRO A 24 19.86 -4.83 -12.34
N LEU A 25 19.44 -3.79 -11.64
CA LEU A 25 19.61 -2.39 -12.06
C LEU A 25 20.83 -1.75 -11.37
N PRO A 26 21.50 -0.77 -12.01
CA PRO A 26 22.57 0.00 -11.38
C PRO A 26 22.09 0.70 -10.10
N VAL A 27 22.88 0.61 -9.03
CA VAL A 27 22.55 1.22 -7.73
C VAL A 27 22.37 2.74 -7.84
N GLU A 28 23.16 3.39 -8.70
CA GLU A 28 23.08 4.82 -8.96
C GLU A 28 21.71 5.22 -9.53
N ASP A 29 21.19 4.47 -10.51
CA ASP A 29 19.88 4.71 -11.12
C ASP A 29 18.74 4.57 -10.10
N ILE A 30 18.84 3.56 -9.24
CA ILE A 30 17.87 3.33 -8.14
C ILE A 30 17.93 4.50 -7.15
N ALA A 31 19.12 4.90 -6.73
CA ALA A 31 19.32 5.96 -5.75
C ALA A 31 18.82 7.32 -6.27
N VAL A 32 19.12 7.66 -7.52
CA VAL A 32 18.63 8.90 -8.16
C VAL A 32 17.11 8.86 -8.30
N SER A 33 16.55 7.75 -8.77
CA SER A 33 15.09 7.61 -8.92
C SER A 33 14.37 7.72 -7.58
N LEU A 34 14.89 7.10 -6.52
CA LEU A 34 14.34 7.18 -5.17
C LEU A 34 14.45 8.59 -4.61
N PHE A 35 15.57 9.28 -4.82
CA PHE A 35 15.75 10.67 -4.38
C PHE A 35 14.73 11.61 -5.04
N VAL A 36 14.60 11.53 -6.37
CA VAL A 36 13.66 12.36 -7.13
C VAL A 36 12.22 12.06 -6.73
N ALA A 37 11.84 10.78 -6.65
CA ALA A 37 10.50 10.38 -6.22
C ALA A 37 10.19 10.85 -4.79
N THR A 38 11.18 10.83 -3.90
CA THR A 38 11.02 11.25 -2.51
C THR A 38 10.82 12.76 -2.41
N LEU A 39 11.56 13.52 -3.21
CA LEU A 39 11.41 14.97 -3.27
C LEU A 39 10.02 15.34 -3.80
N ILE A 40 9.58 14.73 -4.91
CA ILE A 40 8.25 14.94 -5.49
C ILE A 40 7.14 14.57 -4.49
N CYS A 41 7.21 13.38 -3.90
CA CYS A 41 6.20 12.88 -2.97
C CYS A 41 6.13 13.74 -1.71
N SER A 42 7.29 14.13 -1.16
CA SER A 42 7.34 14.97 0.05
C SER A 42 6.82 16.38 -0.21
N SER A 43 7.18 17.00 -1.34
CA SER A 43 6.67 18.32 -1.73
C SER A 43 5.16 18.29 -1.98
N ALA A 44 4.67 17.30 -2.73
CA ALA A 44 3.24 17.13 -2.99
C ALA A 44 2.47 16.84 -1.70
N GLY A 45 2.96 15.92 -0.88
CA GLY A 45 2.38 15.56 0.41
C GLY A 45 2.31 16.75 1.35
N TYR A 46 3.40 17.52 1.50
CA TYR A 46 3.41 18.72 2.32
C TYR A 46 2.40 19.77 1.83
N PHE A 47 2.39 20.04 0.52
CA PHE A 47 1.47 21.02 -0.07
C PHE A 47 0.00 20.61 0.11
N LEU A 48 -0.33 19.36 -0.18
CA LEU A 48 -1.71 18.85 -0.16
C LEU A 48 -2.26 18.57 1.24
N THR A 49 -1.39 18.25 2.22
CA THR A 49 -1.83 17.93 3.59
C THR A 49 -1.68 19.08 4.57
N ARG A 50 -0.73 20.02 4.36
CA ARG A 50 -0.46 21.13 5.29
C ARG A 50 -0.71 22.50 4.69
N SER A 51 -0.21 22.78 3.49
CA SER A 51 -0.32 24.12 2.89
C SER A 51 -1.68 24.41 2.29
N SER A 52 -2.40 23.39 1.83
CA SER A 52 -3.73 23.52 1.23
C SER A 52 -4.61 22.32 1.59
N PRO A 53 -4.86 22.07 2.90
CA PRO A 53 -5.52 20.86 3.39
C PRO A 53 -6.91 20.66 2.79
N LEU A 54 -7.64 21.76 2.54
CA LEU A 54 -8.98 21.71 1.97
C LEU A 54 -9.01 21.50 0.46
N LEU A 55 -7.87 21.55 -0.24
CA LEU A 55 -7.85 21.43 -1.71
C LEU A 55 -8.38 20.06 -2.15
N LEU A 56 -7.90 18.98 -1.55
CA LEU A 56 -8.33 17.62 -1.88
C LEU A 56 -9.82 17.41 -1.56
N VAL A 57 -10.29 17.96 -0.43
CA VAL A 57 -11.70 17.89 -0.03
C VAL A 57 -12.59 18.64 -1.04
N ARG A 58 -12.18 19.86 -1.44
CA ARG A 58 -12.90 20.66 -2.46
C ARG A 58 -12.94 19.95 -3.81
N LEU A 59 -11.83 19.33 -4.22
CA LEU A 59 -11.79 18.57 -5.47
C LEU A 59 -12.72 17.36 -5.40
N LEU A 60 -12.73 16.62 -4.29
CA LEU A 60 -13.66 15.51 -4.08
C LEU A 60 -15.12 15.98 -4.15
N GLN A 61 -15.48 17.07 -3.48
CA GLN A 61 -16.83 17.61 -3.49
C GLN A 61 -17.27 18.05 -4.89
N ARG A 62 -16.34 18.58 -5.70
CA ARG A 62 -16.63 18.94 -7.10
C ARG A 62 -16.85 17.70 -7.97
N SER A 63 -16.05 16.67 -7.78
CA SER A 63 -16.17 15.41 -8.53
C SER A 63 -17.38 14.59 -8.12
N VAL A 64 -17.81 14.69 -6.85
CA VAL A 64 -18.95 13.95 -6.30
C VAL A 64 -19.84 14.90 -5.49
N PRO A 65 -20.61 15.79 -6.15
CA PRO A 65 -21.38 16.85 -5.49
C PRO A 65 -22.49 16.32 -4.59
N THR A 66 -22.94 15.08 -4.81
CA THR A 66 -23.96 14.41 -3.99
C THR A 66 -23.41 13.80 -2.70
N LEU A 67 -22.09 13.82 -2.49
CA LEU A 67 -21.48 13.29 -1.27
C LEU A 67 -21.72 14.27 -0.11
N ALA A 68 -22.56 13.87 0.85
CA ALA A 68 -22.77 14.63 2.07
C ALA A 68 -21.62 14.36 3.06
N LEU A 69 -20.76 15.36 3.24
CA LEU A 69 -19.66 15.34 4.19
C LEU A 69 -20.03 16.05 5.49
N ARG A 70 -19.48 15.57 6.61
CA ARG A 70 -19.63 16.18 7.95
C ARG A 70 -18.77 17.45 8.04
N ASP A 71 -19.18 18.39 8.88
CA ASP A 71 -18.49 19.68 9.05
C ASP A 71 -17.03 19.52 9.50
N GLU A 72 -16.72 18.48 10.29
CA GLU A 72 -15.38 18.11 10.77
C GLU A 72 -14.33 17.97 9.65
N VAL A 73 -14.75 17.68 8.40
CA VAL A 73 -13.82 17.54 7.27
C VAL A 73 -13.24 18.88 6.80
N TRP A 74 -13.95 19.97 7.09
CA TRP A 74 -13.60 21.33 6.67
C TRP A 74 -12.79 22.06 7.72
N GLU A 75 -12.60 21.47 8.89
CA GLU A 75 -11.76 22.02 9.95
C GLU A 75 -10.28 21.94 9.52
N GLU A 76 -9.63 23.09 9.42
CA GLU A 76 -8.21 23.14 9.10
C GLU A 76 -7.39 22.63 10.31
N PRO A 77 -6.41 21.74 10.10
CA PRO A 77 -5.49 21.38 11.16
C PRO A 77 -4.67 22.62 11.56
N LEU A 78 -5.01 23.22 12.71
CA LEU A 78 -4.34 24.42 13.23
C LEU A 78 -2.81 24.22 13.26
N PRO A 79 -2.02 25.04 12.54
CA PRO A 79 -0.57 24.95 12.58
C PRO A 79 -0.06 25.37 13.96
N GLY A 80 0.81 24.56 14.57
CA GLY A 80 1.45 24.88 15.85
C GLY A 80 0.67 24.51 17.12
N LYS A 81 -0.54 23.97 17.01
CA LYS A 81 -1.14 23.22 18.12
C LYS A 81 -0.72 21.75 18.00
N GLU A 82 0.34 21.38 18.71
CA GLU A 82 0.24 20.15 19.50
C GLU A 82 -1.03 20.33 20.33
N ALA A 83 -2.13 19.76 19.84
CA ALA A 83 -3.44 20.03 20.38
C ALA A 83 -3.45 19.65 21.86
N GLN A 84 -3.52 20.67 22.72
CA GLN A 84 -4.03 20.51 24.07
C GLN A 84 -5.35 19.72 23.96
N PRO A 85 -5.53 18.70 24.82
CA PRO A 85 -6.67 17.83 24.74
C PRO A 85 -7.94 18.65 24.90
N ALA A 86 -8.78 18.68 23.86
CA ALA A 86 -10.16 19.12 23.97
C ALA A 86 -10.92 18.07 24.78
N HIS A 87 -10.78 18.16 26.11
CA HIS A 87 -11.76 17.82 27.14
C HIS A 87 -11.20 18.30 28.48
N GLU A 88 -11.14 19.63 28.62
CA GLU A 88 -11.13 20.31 29.92
C GLU A 88 -12.49 20.99 30.09
N ALA A 89 -13.48 20.15 30.39
CA ALA A 89 -14.63 20.55 31.20
C ALA A 89 -15.10 19.28 31.92
N ALA A 90 -14.76 19.23 33.22
CA ALA A 90 -15.22 18.29 34.24
C ALA A 90 -14.83 16.81 34.08
N GLU A 91 -13.77 16.39 34.77
CA GLU A 91 -13.84 15.43 35.88
C GLU A 91 -12.44 15.26 36.47
N GLU A 92 -12.25 15.82 37.67
CA GLU A 92 -11.07 15.59 38.51
C GLU A 92 -11.07 14.14 39.00
N GLY A 93 -10.00 13.40 38.70
CA GLY A 93 -9.71 12.13 39.38
C GLY A 93 -9.63 10.91 38.47
N SER A 94 -8.63 10.81 37.60
CA SER A 94 -7.98 9.52 37.34
C SER A 94 -6.58 9.71 36.76
N THR A 95 -5.64 9.00 37.37
CA THR A 95 -4.24 8.81 36.99
C THR A 95 -4.15 8.10 35.63
N GLU A 96 -3.19 8.54 34.81
CA GLU A 96 -2.83 8.03 33.48
C GLU A 96 -3.87 8.23 32.34
N LYS A 97 -4.00 9.49 31.87
CA LYS A 97 -4.50 9.75 30.51
C LYS A 97 -3.50 9.22 29.49
N ARG A 98 -3.64 7.94 29.12
CA ARG A 98 -2.97 7.31 27.97
C ARG A 98 -3.20 8.23 26.76
N LYS A 99 -2.15 8.90 26.27
CA LYS A 99 -2.22 9.73 25.05
C LYS A 99 -2.73 8.84 23.92
N SER A 100 -3.98 9.00 23.51
CA SER A 100 -4.50 8.30 22.34
C SER A 100 -3.71 8.79 21.12
N PRO A 101 -3.19 7.88 20.28
CA PRO A 101 -2.50 8.29 19.06
C PRO A 101 -3.45 9.11 18.19
N ARG A 102 -3.00 10.28 17.74
CA ARG A 102 -3.79 11.18 16.90
C ARG A 102 -4.10 10.49 15.57
N LYS A 103 -5.39 10.24 15.30
CA LYS A 103 -5.87 9.66 14.04
C LYS A 103 -5.56 10.56 12.84
N ARG A 104 -5.38 9.96 11.65
CA ARG A 104 -5.13 10.70 10.40
C ARG A 104 -6.22 11.73 10.09
N THR A 105 -5.87 12.88 9.52
CA THR A 105 -6.80 13.93 9.11
C THR A 105 -7.49 13.58 7.78
N GLY A 106 -8.58 14.27 7.44
CA GLY A 106 -9.24 14.13 6.13
C GLY A 106 -8.28 14.33 4.94
N PRO A 107 -7.49 15.42 4.91
CA PRO A 107 -6.50 15.66 3.86
C PRO A 107 -5.43 14.56 3.77
N GLU A 108 -4.95 14.04 4.90
CA GLU A 108 -4.00 12.93 4.93
C GLU A 108 -4.60 11.66 4.32
N LEU A 109 -5.85 11.32 4.67
CA LEU A 109 -6.54 10.17 4.10
C LEU A 109 -6.77 10.33 2.59
N LEU A 110 -7.15 11.51 2.12
CA LEU A 110 -7.31 11.78 0.69
C LEU A 110 -5.97 11.79 -0.06
N PHE A 111 -4.88 12.20 0.59
CA PHE A 111 -3.55 12.12 0.00
C PHE A 111 -3.14 10.67 -0.25
N ILE A 112 -3.45 9.74 0.66
CA ILE A 112 -3.27 8.28 0.43
C ILE A 112 -4.02 7.85 -0.83
N VAL A 113 -5.28 8.27 -0.97
CA VAL A 113 -6.10 7.91 -2.14
C VAL A 113 -5.45 8.38 -3.43
N VAL A 114 -5.00 9.64 -3.46
CA VAL A 114 -4.35 10.22 -4.65
C VAL A 114 -3.02 9.52 -4.92
N HIS A 115 -2.19 9.33 -3.91
CA HIS A 115 -0.89 8.69 -4.03
C HIS A 115 -1.01 7.28 -4.62
N ASN A 116 -1.76 6.42 -3.96
CA ASN A 116 -1.92 5.03 -4.39
C ASN A 116 -2.58 4.94 -5.77
N SER A 117 -3.50 5.87 -6.11
CA SER A 117 -4.08 5.93 -7.46
C SER A 117 -3.04 6.29 -8.52
N VAL A 118 -2.13 7.22 -8.21
CA VAL A 118 -1.03 7.60 -9.12
C VAL A 118 -0.06 6.44 -9.30
N VAL A 119 0.36 5.78 -8.22
CA VAL A 119 1.26 4.60 -8.29
C VAL A 119 0.62 3.49 -9.12
N ALA A 120 -0.61 3.10 -8.83
CA ALA A 120 -1.33 2.07 -9.58
C ALA A 120 -1.47 2.44 -11.07
N THR A 121 -1.71 3.72 -11.38
CA THR A 121 -1.79 4.20 -12.77
C THR A 121 -0.44 4.12 -13.46
N LEU A 122 0.65 4.54 -12.81
CA LEU A 122 2.00 4.45 -13.38
C LEU A 122 2.42 2.99 -13.61
N ALA A 123 2.12 2.10 -12.65
CA ALA A 123 2.38 0.66 -12.80
C ALA A 123 1.56 0.05 -13.94
N LEU A 124 0.29 0.45 -14.09
CA LEU A 124 -0.55 0.04 -15.22
C LEU A 124 0.02 0.54 -16.55
N LEU A 125 0.43 1.79 -16.64
CA LEU A 125 1.06 2.34 -17.85
C LEU A 125 2.37 1.62 -18.17
N ALA A 126 3.22 1.38 -17.18
CA ALA A 126 4.46 0.62 -17.34
C ALA A 126 4.20 -0.80 -17.86
N TRP A 127 3.16 -1.44 -17.34
CA TRP A 127 2.75 -2.77 -17.75
C TRP A 127 2.23 -2.79 -19.20
N VAL A 128 1.31 -1.89 -19.55
CA VAL A 128 0.73 -1.77 -20.89
C VAL A 128 1.78 -1.40 -21.92
N MET A 129 2.71 -0.50 -21.59
CA MET A 129 3.74 -0.03 -22.51
C MET A 129 4.95 -0.97 -22.60
N GLY A 130 5.04 -1.98 -21.72
CA GLY A 130 6.22 -2.83 -21.65
C GLY A 130 7.48 -2.07 -21.21
N ALA A 131 7.36 -1.11 -20.28
CA ALA A 131 8.41 -0.14 -19.94
C ALA A 131 8.94 -0.33 -18.50
N PRO A 132 10.03 -1.08 -18.28
CA PRO A 132 10.62 -1.31 -16.95
C PRO A 132 11.09 -0.03 -16.24
N SER A 133 11.56 0.97 -16.99
CA SER A 133 11.98 2.26 -16.42
C SER A 133 10.81 3.02 -15.78
N LEU A 134 9.62 2.96 -16.38
CA LEU A 134 8.42 3.54 -15.80
C LEU A 134 7.96 2.77 -14.55
N ALA A 135 8.12 1.44 -14.56
CA ALA A 135 7.84 0.60 -13.38
C ALA A 135 8.77 0.97 -12.21
N LEU A 136 10.06 1.22 -12.46
CA LEU A 136 11.00 1.71 -11.45
C LEU A 136 10.49 3.00 -10.78
N HIS A 137 10.03 3.98 -11.57
CA HIS A 137 9.48 5.21 -11.01
C HIS A 137 8.21 4.98 -10.17
N ALA A 138 7.32 4.08 -10.60
CA ALA A 138 6.14 3.71 -9.80
C ALA A 138 6.56 3.10 -8.45
N PHE A 139 7.50 2.17 -8.45
CA PHE A 139 7.96 1.51 -7.23
C PHE A 139 8.76 2.45 -6.32
N CYS A 140 9.60 3.33 -6.89
CA CYS A 140 10.28 4.36 -6.11
C CYS A 140 9.28 5.32 -5.46
N LEU A 141 8.21 5.68 -6.17
CA LEU A 141 7.17 6.55 -5.64
C LEU A 141 6.43 5.91 -4.45
N GLU A 142 6.15 4.61 -4.50
CA GLU A 142 5.60 3.86 -3.36
C GLU A 142 6.54 3.93 -2.15
N VAL A 143 7.83 3.62 -2.32
CA VAL A 143 8.82 3.72 -1.22
C VAL A 143 8.91 5.15 -0.68
N SER A 144 8.86 6.14 -1.57
CA SER A 144 8.87 7.55 -1.20
C SER A 144 7.68 7.96 -0.35
N TYR A 145 6.51 7.37 -0.56
CA TYR A 145 5.36 7.58 0.30
C TYR A 145 5.56 6.95 1.67
N GLU A 146 6.08 5.73 1.73
CA GLU A 146 6.38 5.09 3.02
C GLU A 146 7.36 5.93 3.85
N ILE A 147 8.36 6.51 3.20
CA ILE A 147 9.29 7.48 3.81
C ILE A 147 8.53 8.73 4.27
N PHE A 148 7.82 9.42 3.37
CA PHE A 148 7.10 10.65 3.69
C PHE A 148 6.14 10.47 4.86
N ASP A 149 5.33 9.42 4.82
CA ASP A 149 4.29 9.16 5.80
C ASP A 149 4.91 8.79 7.17
N SER A 150 6.02 8.04 7.18
CA SER A 150 6.79 7.73 8.39
C SER A 150 7.39 8.96 9.05
N PHE A 151 7.94 9.89 8.26
CA PHE A 151 8.57 11.11 8.79
C PHE A 151 7.56 12.22 9.09
N SER A 152 6.49 12.35 8.30
CA SER A 152 5.50 13.44 8.43
C SER A 152 4.47 13.16 9.53
N LEU A 153 4.03 11.90 9.67
CA LEU A 153 3.05 11.49 10.69
C LEU A 153 3.73 10.95 11.96
N GLY A 154 4.96 10.47 11.84
CA GLY A 154 5.70 9.80 12.92
C GLY A 154 5.23 8.36 13.12
N PHE A 155 6.18 7.43 13.27
CA PHE A 155 5.91 5.99 13.47
C PHE A 155 4.91 5.69 14.60
N GLN A 156 4.82 6.55 15.62
CA GLN A 156 3.91 6.37 16.76
C GLN A 156 2.41 6.54 16.41
N ARG A 157 2.09 7.14 15.26
CA ARG A 157 0.69 7.34 14.81
C ARG A 157 0.20 6.27 13.83
N MET A 158 1.05 5.31 13.47
CA MET A 158 0.70 4.24 12.55
C MET A 158 0.02 3.10 13.29
N GLU A 159 -1.08 2.59 12.70
CA GLU A 159 -1.65 1.32 13.12
C GLU A 159 -0.57 0.22 12.93
N PRO A 160 -0.47 -0.79 13.81
CA PRO A 160 0.52 -1.86 13.67
C PRO A 160 0.50 -2.54 12.29
N GLU A 161 -0.67 -2.60 11.68
CA GLU A 161 -0.92 -3.14 10.34
C GLU A 161 -0.25 -2.30 9.25
N THR A 162 -0.34 -0.97 9.38
CA THR A 162 0.33 -0.01 8.51
C THR A 162 1.85 -0.05 8.70
N LEU A 163 2.32 -0.15 9.94
CA LEU A 163 3.76 -0.18 10.25
C LEU A 163 4.49 -1.32 9.53
N ILE A 164 3.88 -2.49 9.44
CA ILE A 164 4.49 -3.66 8.80
C ILE A 164 4.54 -3.49 7.29
N HIS A 165 3.49 -2.92 6.69
CA HIS A 165 3.53 -2.57 5.27
C HIS A 165 4.66 -1.59 4.97
N HIS A 166 4.80 -0.54 5.79
CA HIS A 166 5.84 0.49 5.64
C HIS A 166 7.27 -0.06 5.81
N LEU A 167 7.43 -1.19 6.50
CA LEU A 167 8.73 -1.82 6.68
C LEU A 167 9.03 -2.83 5.57
N VAL A 168 8.03 -3.61 5.17
CA VAL A 168 8.20 -4.74 4.23
C VAL A 168 8.12 -4.28 2.77
N SER A 169 7.25 -3.32 2.45
CA SER A 169 7.07 -2.79 1.09
C SER A 169 8.39 -2.24 0.50
N PRO A 170 9.16 -1.38 1.21
CA PRO A 170 10.47 -0.94 0.71
C PRO A 170 11.46 -2.07 0.47
N ILE A 171 11.47 -3.09 1.33
CA ILE A 171 12.36 -4.24 1.17
C ILE A 171 11.96 -5.03 -0.09
N CYS A 172 10.67 -5.30 -0.28
CA CYS A 172 10.15 -5.96 -1.49
C CYS A 172 10.56 -5.20 -2.76
N VAL A 173 10.32 -3.89 -2.78
CA VAL A 173 10.66 -3.04 -3.94
C VAL A 173 12.16 -3.05 -4.21
N LEU A 174 12.99 -2.75 -3.21
CA LEU A 174 14.44 -2.66 -3.40
C LEU A 174 15.03 -4.02 -3.81
N CYS A 175 14.60 -5.11 -3.18
CA CYS A 175 15.05 -6.44 -3.59
C CYS A 175 14.62 -6.76 -5.02
N SER A 176 13.41 -6.38 -5.43
CA SER A 176 12.92 -6.62 -6.79
C SER A 176 13.83 -6.01 -7.86
N THR A 177 14.37 -4.80 -7.62
CA THR A 177 15.33 -4.12 -8.53
C THR A 177 16.65 -4.88 -8.72
N GLN A 178 16.96 -5.81 -7.82
CA GLN A 178 18.17 -6.64 -7.83
C GLN A 178 17.88 -8.10 -8.24
N THR A 179 16.65 -8.39 -8.64
CA THR A 179 16.22 -9.71 -9.09
C THR A 179 15.84 -9.70 -10.56
N ASP A 180 15.91 -10.86 -11.18
CA ASP A 180 15.48 -11.07 -12.56
C ASP A 180 13.95 -11.25 -12.68
N VAL A 181 13.18 -11.08 -11.60
CA VAL A 181 11.71 -11.25 -11.59
C VAL A 181 11.06 -10.48 -12.74
N ASP A 182 10.06 -11.09 -13.36
CA ASP A 182 9.35 -10.48 -14.49
C ASP A 182 8.63 -9.20 -14.03
N PHE A 183 9.05 -8.05 -14.55
CA PHE A 183 8.55 -6.76 -14.08
C PHE A 183 7.04 -6.61 -14.28
N ARG A 184 6.44 -7.34 -15.23
CA ARG A 184 5.01 -7.29 -15.49
C ARG A 184 4.21 -7.91 -14.35
N VAL A 185 4.74 -8.97 -13.73
CA VAL A 185 4.14 -9.57 -12.54
C VAL A 185 4.30 -8.63 -11.35
N LEU A 186 5.44 -7.93 -11.24
CA LEU A 186 5.64 -6.88 -10.23
C LEU A 186 4.66 -5.70 -10.42
N CYS A 187 4.42 -5.27 -11.66
CA CYS A 187 3.44 -4.23 -11.96
C CYS A 187 2.03 -4.67 -11.60
N GLN A 188 1.61 -5.89 -11.93
CA GLN A 188 0.29 -6.40 -11.54
C GLN A 188 0.12 -6.42 -10.02
N LEU A 189 1.13 -6.91 -9.30
CA LEU A 189 1.15 -6.94 -7.85
C LEU A 189 1.00 -5.53 -7.27
N CYS A 190 1.78 -4.57 -7.77
CA CYS A 190 1.71 -3.16 -7.40
C CYS A 190 0.32 -2.57 -7.69
N ILE A 191 -0.25 -2.78 -8.89
CA ILE A 191 -1.62 -2.33 -9.23
C ILE A 191 -2.64 -2.88 -8.21
N CYS A 192 -2.56 -4.17 -7.88
CA CYS A 192 -3.49 -4.80 -6.94
C CYS A 192 -3.38 -4.20 -5.53
N ILE A 193 -2.15 -4.06 -5.04
CA ILE A 193 -1.84 -3.51 -3.71
C ILE A 193 -2.28 -2.03 -3.64
N ASP A 194 -1.92 -1.22 -4.63
CA ASP A 194 -2.14 0.22 -4.57
C ASP A 194 -3.57 0.61 -4.90
N ALA A 195 -4.21 -0.03 -5.89
CA ALA A 195 -5.64 0.21 -6.13
C ALA A 195 -6.49 -0.13 -4.90
N SER A 196 -6.18 -1.24 -4.21
CA SER A 196 -6.88 -1.58 -2.97
C SER A 196 -6.53 -0.67 -1.80
N GLY A 197 -5.30 -0.14 -1.75
CA GLY A 197 -4.90 0.88 -0.77
C GLY A 197 -5.65 2.20 -0.98
N ALA A 198 -5.83 2.64 -2.23
CA ALA A 198 -6.64 3.81 -2.56
C ALA A 198 -8.11 3.61 -2.13
N ILE A 199 -8.68 2.44 -2.40
CA ILE A 199 -10.05 2.11 -1.98
C ILE A 199 -10.17 2.08 -0.46
N LEU A 200 -9.19 1.51 0.24
CA LEU A 200 -9.15 1.49 1.71
C LEU A 200 -9.06 2.91 2.29
N GLY A 201 -8.18 3.76 1.74
CA GLY A 201 -8.05 5.17 2.12
C GLY A 201 -9.37 5.92 1.97
N MET A 202 -10.06 5.72 0.84
CA MET A 202 -11.37 6.33 0.59
C MET A 202 -12.43 5.79 1.56
N CYS A 203 -12.44 4.48 1.85
CA CYS A 203 -13.34 3.90 2.83
C CYS A 203 -13.11 4.47 4.24
N LYS A 204 -11.85 4.60 4.67
CA LYS A 204 -11.50 5.23 5.96
C LYS A 204 -11.95 6.68 6.01
N PHE A 205 -11.77 7.43 4.92
CA PHE A 205 -12.27 8.79 4.80
C PHE A 205 -13.80 8.85 4.94
N LEU A 206 -14.52 8.02 4.19
CA LEU A 206 -16.00 7.98 4.22
C LEU A 206 -16.55 7.53 5.57
N LEU A 207 -15.94 6.54 6.21
CA LEU A 207 -16.35 6.07 7.55
C LEU A 207 -16.33 7.20 8.57
N ARG A 208 -15.37 8.12 8.44
CA ARG A 208 -15.17 9.21 9.39
C ARG A 208 -15.96 10.46 9.03
N PHE A 209 -15.91 10.87 7.77
CA PHE A 209 -16.37 12.19 7.33
C PHE A 209 -17.66 12.15 6.51
N SER A 210 -18.29 10.99 6.30
CA SER A 210 -19.59 10.90 5.62
C SER A 210 -20.69 10.37 6.54
N HIS A 211 -21.93 10.46 6.07
CA HIS A 211 -23.10 9.87 6.73
C HIS A 211 -23.42 8.44 6.25
N LEU A 212 -22.50 7.82 5.50
CA LEU A 212 -22.70 6.46 4.98
C LEU A 212 -22.62 5.41 6.10
N SER A 213 -23.40 4.34 5.96
CA SER A 213 -23.40 3.24 6.91
C SER A 213 -22.06 2.49 6.90
N ALA A 214 -21.42 2.40 8.08
CA ALA A 214 -20.16 1.69 8.25
C ALA A 214 -20.22 0.22 7.83
N SER A 215 -21.33 -0.47 8.13
CA SER A 215 -21.51 -1.87 7.73
C SER A 215 -21.51 -2.04 6.21
N ASN A 216 -22.13 -1.10 5.47
CA ASN A 216 -22.16 -1.16 4.00
C ASN A 216 -20.77 -0.90 3.40
N ILE A 217 -19.99 0.01 3.98
CA ILE A 217 -18.61 0.27 3.55
C ILE A 217 -17.76 -0.98 3.75
N TYR A 218 -17.77 -1.58 4.95
CA TYR A 218 -16.99 -2.78 5.25
C TYR A 218 -17.39 -4.00 4.42
N LYS A 219 -18.69 -4.19 4.11
CA LYS A 219 -19.14 -5.26 3.22
C LYS A 219 -18.56 -5.11 1.81
N ARG A 220 -18.61 -3.90 1.24
CA ARG A 220 -18.04 -3.63 -0.09
C ARG A 220 -16.53 -3.80 -0.10
N LEU A 221 -15.87 -3.27 0.93
CA LEU A 221 -14.42 -3.38 1.09
C LEU A 221 -13.98 -4.85 1.21
N SER A 222 -14.77 -5.71 1.87
CA SER A 222 -14.38 -7.11 2.08
C SER A 222 -14.13 -7.87 0.77
N LEU A 223 -14.96 -7.68 -0.26
CA LEU A 223 -14.79 -8.35 -1.55
C LEU A 223 -13.58 -7.81 -2.31
N VAL A 224 -13.47 -6.48 -2.39
CA VAL A 224 -12.35 -5.81 -3.06
C VAL A 224 -11.03 -6.23 -2.41
N TYR A 225 -10.98 -6.23 -1.08
CA TYR A 225 -9.79 -6.59 -0.33
C TYR A 225 -9.44 -8.07 -0.50
N LEU A 226 -10.43 -8.97 -0.49
CA LEU A 226 -10.19 -10.39 -0.77
C LEU A 226 -9.53 -10.60 -2.13
N VAL A 227 -10.06 -9.96 -3.18
CA VAL A 227 -9.55 -10.15 -4.54
C VAL A 227 -8.18 -9.49 -4.71
N LEU A 228 -8.08 -8.20 -4.38
CA LEU A 228 -6.90 -7.39 -4.70
C LEU A 228 -5.76 -7.49 -3.69
N ARG A 229 -6.00 -7.93 -2.45
CA ARG A 229 -4.94 -8.04 -1.42
C ARG A 229 -4.61 -9.48 -1.04
N VAL A 230 -5.50 -10.44 -1.30
CA VAL A 230 -5.27 -11.84 -0.95
C VAL A 230 -5.13 -12.71 -2.19
N ILE A 231 -6.17 -12.82 -3.02
CA ILE A 231 -6.18 -13.78 -4.13
C ILE A 231 -5.14 -13.44 -5.19
N LEU A 232 -5.20 -12.22 -5.78
CA LEU A 232 -4.29 -11.84 -6.86
C LEU A 232 -2.83 -11.76 -6.41
N PRO A 233 -2.48 -11.12 -5.28
CA PRO A 233 -1.10 -11.12 -4.80
C PRO A 233 -0.52 -12.51 -4.52
N VAL A 234 -1.35 -13.44 -4.02
CA VAL A 234 -0.92 -14.84 -3.82
C VAL A 234 -0.67 -15.52 -5.17
N ILE A 235 -1.54 -15.32 -6.16
CA ILE A 235 -1.33 -15.84 -7.52
C ILE A 235 -0.02 -15.29 -8.10
N ASP A 236 0.21 -13.98 -8.02
CA ASP A 236 1.43 -13.34 -8.51
C ASP A 236 2.68 -13.89 -7.80
N THR A 237 2.60 -14.06 -6.47
CA THR A 237 3.68 -14.66 -5.69
C THR A 237 3.98 -16.10 -6.12
N VAL A 238 2.94 -16.91 -6.35
CA VAL A 238 3.09 -18.29 -6.84
C VAL A 238 3.72 -18.30 -8.23
N ILE A 239 3.31 -17.39 -9.13
CA ILE A 239 3.91 -17.26 -10.46
C ILE A 239 5.40 -16.93 -10.37
N ILE A 240 5.77 -16.00 -9.49
CA ILE A 240 7.18 -15.61 -9.28
C ILE A 240 7.98 -16.81 -8.75
N VAL A 241 7.51 -17.46 -7.68
CA VAL A 241 8.19 -18.63 -7.08
C VAL A 241 8.28 -19.78 -8.08
N TRP A 242 7.21 -20.09 -8.81
CA TRP A 242 7.17 -21.18 -9.78
C TRP A 242 8.17 -20.97 -10.92
N ARG A 243 8.23 -19.74 -11.46
CA ARG A 243 9.19 -19.38 -12.51
C ARG A 243 10.62 -19.51 -12.02
N GLU A 244 10.91 -19.02 -10.82
CA GLU A 244 12.23 -19.15 -10.21
C GLU A 244 12.66 -20.61 -10.00
N LEU A 245 11.74 -21.46 -9.52
CA LEU A 245 12.00 -22.89 -9.38
C LEU A 245 12.21 -23.57 -10.73
N SER A 246 11.44 -23.20 -11.75
CA SER A 246 11.55 -23.80 -13.10
C SER A 246 12.90 -23.46 -13.76
N VAL A 247 13.35 -22.21 -13.65
CA VAL A 247 14.65 -21.76 -14.19
C VAL A 247 15.82 -22.43 -13.47
N LYS A 248 15.69 -22.69 -12.16
CA LYS A 248 16.77 -23.25 -11.32
C LYS A 248 16.74 -24.78 -11.22
N GLY A 249 16.05 -25.46 -12.14
CA GLY A 249 16.05 -26.92 -12.26
C GLY A 249 15.10 -27.66 -11.33
N GLY A 250 14.17 -26.96 -10.66
CA GLY A 250 13.11 -27.55 -9.82
C GLY A 250 13.46 -27.65 -8.34
N PHE A 251 12.40 -27.80 -7.52
CA PHE A 251 12.50 -27.89 -6.05
C PHE A 251 13.32 -29.11 -5.58
N PHE A 252 13.13 -30.27 -6.21
CA PHE A 252 13.80 -31.52 -5.83
C PHE A 252 15.30 -31.51 -6.12
N THR A 253 15.73 -30.88 -7.22
CA THR A 253 17.15 -30.74 -7.60
C THR A 253 17.90 -29.86 -6.60
N ARG A 254 17.26 -28.82 -6.07
CA ARG A 254 17.79 -28.00 -4.96
C ARG A 254 17.86 -28.77 -3.64
N MET A 255 16.86 -29.58 -3.33
CA MET A 255 16.85 -30.36 -2.08
C MET A 255 17.96 -31.43 -2.06
N GLN A 256 18.30 -32.01 -3.22
CA GLN A 256 19.43 -32.92 -3.38
C GLN A 256 20.80 -32.23 -3.34
N LEU A 257 20.93 -31.01 -3.88
CA LEU A 257 22.15 -30.19 -3.75
C LEU A 257 22.37 -29.67 -2.32
N ALA A 258 21.29 -29.37 -1.59
CA ALA A 258 21.33 -28.84 -0.23
C ALA A 258 21.88 -29.83 0.82
N THR A 259 21.79 -31.13 0.56
CA THR A 259 22.37 -32.16 1.44
C THR A 259 23.87 -32.35 1.26
N ALA A 260 24.50 -31.75 0.24
CA ALA A 260 25.87 -32.10 -0.15
C ALA A 260 26.97 -31.11 0.26
N ASN A 261 26.72 -29.81 0.46
CA ASN A 261 27.71 -28.87 1.04
C ASN A 261 27.09 -27.48 1.31
N THR A 262 27.38 -26.91 2.49
CA THR A 262 27.40 -25.48 2.87
C THR A 262 26.24 -24.57 2.40
N SER A 263 25.50 -24.00 3.37
CA SER A 263 24.52 -22.87 3.24
C SER A 263 23.85 -22.70 1.87
N PRO A 264 22.54 -23.02 1.72
CA PRO A 264 21.84 -22.95 0.43
C PRO A 264 21.71 -21.54 -0.17
N PHE A 265 22.20 -20.51 0.52
CA PHE A 265 22.15 -19.12 0.12
C PHE A 265 23.57 -18.54 0.11
N ALA A 266 23.98 -17.97 -1.02
CA ALA A 266 25.16 -17.13 -1.12
C ALA A 266 24.97 -15.86 -0.26
N ARG A 267 26.06 -15.22 0.17
CA ARG A 267 26.08 -14.04 1.07
C ARG A 267 25.22 -12.83 0.63
N THR A 268 24.65 -12.85 -0.57
CA THR A 268 23.76 -11.83 -1.15
C THR A 268 22.67 -12.48 -2.03
N ASP A 269 21.79 -13.30 -1.47
CA ASP A 269 20.61 -13.78 -2.21
C ASP A 269 19.42 -12.82 -2.01
N TRP A 270 19.41 -11.73 -2.78
CA TRP A 270 18.29 -10.77 -2.82
C TRP A 270 16.94 -11.45 -3.06
N MET A 271 16.94 -12.59 -3.74
CA MET A 271 15.74 -13.39 -3.97
C MET A 271 15.21 -14.02 -2.67
N GLN A 272 16.08 -14.45 -1.77
CA GLN A 272 15.67 -15.01 -0.48
C GLN A 272 14.99 -13.94 0.38
N LEU A 273 15.60 -12.76 0.48
CA LEU A 273 15.03 -11.65 1.22
C LEU A 273 13.71 -11.19 0.58
N TYR A 274 13.65 -11.13 -0.75
CA TYR A 274 12.41 -10.85 -1.49
C TYR A 274 11.30 -11.84 -1.15
N PHE A 275 11.57 -13.15 -1.18
CA PHE A 275 10.56 -14.17 -0.86
C PHE A 275 10.04 -14.11 0.57
N TRP A 276 10.92 -13.87 1.55
CA TRP A 276 10.50 -13.70 2.93
C TRP A 276 9.63 -12.46 3.11
N SER A 277 10.02 -11.34 2.52
CA SER A 277 9.24 -10.12 2.54
C SER A 277 7.87 -10.30 1.88
N MET A 278 7.81 -10.98 0.72
CA MET A 278 6.54 -11.34 0.06
C MET A 278 5.66 -12.26 0.92
N ALA A 279 6.25 -13.24 1.60
CA ALA A 279 5.52 -14.14 2.50
C ALA A 279 4.92 -13.38 3.70
N VAL A 280 5.70 -12.50 4.33
CA VAL A 280 5.23 -11.63 5.41
C VAL A 280 4.10 -10.73 4.91
N MET A 281 4.30 -10.05 3.76
CA MET A 281 3.29 -9.17 3.18
C MET A 281 1.96 -9.90 2.89
N ASN A 282 2.01 -11.10 2.29
CA ASN A 282 0.82 -11.91 2.02
C ASN A 282 0.12 -12.39 3.30
N ALA A 283 0.89 -12.82 4.31
CA ALA A 283 0.34 -13.22 5.60
C ALA A 283 -0.40 -12.06 6.29
N PHE A 284 0.19 -10.86 6.25
CA PHE A 284 -0.42 -9.65 6.80
C PHE A 284 -1.65 -9.21 6.01
N ASN A 285 -1.62 -9.28 4.68
CA ASN A 285 -2.80 -9.01 3.86
C ASN A 285 -3.96 -9.98 4.19
N ALA A 286 -3.66 -11.26 4.40
CA ALA A 286 -4.65 -12.25 4.80
C ALA A 286 -5.21 -11.97 6.20
N TYR A 287 -4.34 -11.64 7.17
CA TYR A 287 -4.76 -11.22 8.51
C TYR A 287 -5.69 -9.99 8.46
N PHE A 288 -5.30 -8.95 7.72
CA PHE A 288 -6.09 -7.73 7.62
C PHE A 288 -7.44 -7.97 6.91
N TYR A 289 -7.48 -8.84 5.91
CA TYR A 289 -8.74 -9.28 5.32
C TYR A 289 -9.67 -9.91 6.37
N LEU A 290 -9.14 -10.75 7.28
CA LEU A 290 -9.94 -11.32 8.37
C LEU A 290 -10.47 -10.24 9.32
N VAL A 291 -9.66 -9.23 9.63
CA VAL A 291 -10.09 -8.06 10.43
C VAL A 291 -11.22 -7.30 9.75
N VAL A 292 -11.05 -6.93 8.47
CA VAL A 292 -12.09 -6.25 7.66
C VAL A 292 -13.37 -7.08 7.60
N ARG A 293 -13.26 -8.39 7.37
CA ARG A 293 -14.39 -9.32 7.32
C ARG A 293 -15.10 -9.44 8.67
N ALA A 294 -14.36 -9.48 9.77
CA ALA A 294 -14.93 -9.48 11.11
C ALA A 294 -15.71 -8.18 11.36
N ARG A 295 -15.13 -7.02 11.02
CA ARG A 295 -15.80 -5.71 11.14
C ARG A 295 -17.06 -5.61 10.27
N ALA A 296 -17.05 -6.21 9.07
CA ALA A 296 -18.22 -6.25 8.19
C ALA A 296 -19.43 -7.01 8.77
N ARG A 297 -19.21 -7.91 9.74
CA ARG A 297 -20.25 -8.71 10.40
C ARG A 297 -20.80 -8.07 11.67
N LEU A 298 -20.14 -7.05 12.20
CA LEU A 298 -20.58 -6.35 13.40
C LEU A 298 -21.77 -5.42 13.10
N PRO A 299 -22.67 -5.18 14.07
CA PRO A 299 -23.71 -4.17 13.95
C PRO A 299 -23.11 -2.79 13.68
N ALA A 300 -23.75 -1.98 12.83
CA ALA A 300 -23.23 -0.68 12.42
C ALA A 300 -22.91 0.26 13.60
N GLN A 301 -23.72 0.22 14.66
CA GLN A 301 -23.50 0.99 15.89
C GLN A 301 -22.22 0.56 16.64
N VAL A 302 -21.92 -0.75 16.68
CA VAL A 302 -20.71 -1.28 17.31
C VAL A 302 -19.47 -0.84 16.54
N VAL A 303 -19.52 -0.92 15.21
CA VAL A 303 -18.43 -0.46 14.33
C VAL A 303 -18.23 1.04 14.48
N ALA A 304 -19.29 1.84 14.42
CA ALA A 304 -19.20 3.29 14.57
C ALA A 304 -18.63 3.70 15.93
N ASN A 305 -19.05 3.04 17.02
CA ASN A 305 -18.49 3.26 18.35
C ASN A 305 -17.01 2.87 18.45
N TRP A 306 -16.61 1.79 17.77
CA TRP A 306 -15.23 1.35 17.72
C TRP A 306 -14.35 2.33 16.93
N GLU A 307 -14.80 2.77 15.75
CA GLU A 307 -14.12 3.80 14.93
C GLU A 307 -14.09 5.18 15.62
N ALA A 308 -15.07 5.50 16.46
CA ALA A 308 -15.06 6.72 17.25
C ALA A 308 -14.01 6.65 18.37
N ARG A 309 -13.87 5.48 19.03
CA ARG A 309 -12.98 5.27 20.19
C ARG A 309 -11.51 4.95 19.84
N SER A 310 -11.25 4.39 18.66
CA SER A 310 -9.91 3.95 18.19
C SER A 310 -9.23 5.03 17.38
#